data_AF-A0A1J3IAU0-F1
#
_entry.id   AF-A0A1J3IAU0-F1
#
_cell.length_a   1.000
_cell.length_b   1.000
_cell.length_c   1.000
_cell.angle_alpha   90.00
_cell.angle_beta   90.00
_cell.angle_gamma   90.00
#
_symmetry.space_group_name_H-M   'P 1'
#
loop_
_entity.id
_entity.type
_entity.pdbx_description
1 polymer ?
#
loop_
_entity_poly.entity_id
_entity_poly.type
_entity_poly.pdbx_seq_one_letter_code
_entity_poly.pdbx_strand_id
1 'polypeptide(L)'
;GTLTCNQMDFLKCSIAGTSYGVRASEVELAAAKQMAMDLEELGEQVKNTTQRYSKLASKTLSDDFELETVITASDDNDRKHTGVKGFSFEDNRLMDENWLNEPNSDDILMFFRILAVCHTAIPEVDEDTGKCTYEAESPDEVAFLVAAKEFGFEFTKRTQSSVFITERFSPSGHPVDREYKILNLLDFTSKRKRMSA
;
A
#
# COMPACT_ATOMS: atom_id res chain seq x y z
N GLY A 1 -19.43 7.37 -7.55
CA GLY A 1 -20.82 7.74 -7.93
C GLY A 1 -21.35 6.89 -9.08
N THR A 2 -20.75 6.98 -10.28
CA THR A 2 -21.10 6.15 -11.46
C THR A 2 -19.92 5.33 -11.97
N LEU A 3 -18.71 5.89 -11.91
CA LEU A 3 -17.46 5.20 -12.30
C LEU A 3 -16.72 4.57 -11.13
N THR A 4 -16.85 5.14 -9.92
CA THR A 4 -16.14 4.72 -8.72
C THR A 4 -17.12 4.29 -7.62
N CYS A 5 -16.71 3.31 -6.80
CA CYS A 5 -17.48 2.80 -5.67
C CYS A 5 -17.39 3.66 -4.40
N ASN A 6 -16.76 4.84 -4.45
CA ASN A 6 -16.49 5.71 -3.28
C ASN A 6 -15.82 4.96 -2.10
N GLN A 7 -15.04 3.93 -2.41
CA GLN A 7 -14.19 3.21 -1.46
C GLN A 7 -12.73 3.52 -1.80
N MET A 8 -11.94 3.78 -0.76
CA MET A 8 -10.50 4.05 -0.87
C MET A 8 -9.74 2.91 -0.21
N ASP A 9 -8.70 2.43 -0.88
CA ASP A 9 -7.81 1.37 -0.39
C ASP A 9 -6.36 1.90 -0.35
N PHE A 10 -5.62 1.56 0.71
CA PHE A 10 -4.17 1.78 0.77
C PHE A 10 -3.46 0.73 -0.10
N LEU A 11 -2.67 1.17 -1.08
CA LEU A 11 -2.05 0.29 -2.09
C LEU A 11 -0.52 0.35 -2.12
N LYS A 12 0.03 1.56 -2.10
CA LYS A 12 1.47 1.82 -2.26
C LYS A 12 1.85 3.02 -1.40
N CYS A 13 3.10 3.09 -0.97
CA CYS A 13 3.65 4.25 -0.28
C CYS A 13 5.12 4.44 -0.63
N SER A 14 5.65 5.63 -0.35
CA SER A 14 7.10 5.86 -0.40
C SER A 14 7.57 6.41 0.93
N ILE A 15 8.61 5.79 1.48
CA ILE A 15 9.19 6.11 2.78
C ILE A 15 10.69 6.28 2.59
N ALA A 16 11.23 7.43 3.02
CA ALA A 16 12.64 7.80 2.86
C ALA A 16 13.18 7.63 1.42
N GLY A 17 12.35 7.87 0.41
CA GLY A 17 12.72 7.74 -1.01
C GLY A 17 12.62 6.32 -1.58
N THR A 18 12.34 5.31 -0.75
CA THR A 18 12.08 3.93 -1.20
C THR A 18 10.59 3.76 -1.48
N SER A 19 10.23 3.14 -2.61
CA SER A 19 8.84 2.79 -2.93
C SER A 19 8.48 1.41 -2.40
N TYR A 20 7.29 1.28 -1.83
CA TYR A 20 6.74 0.04 -1.30
C TYR A 20 5.31 -0.20 -1.84
N GLY A 21 4.94 -1.47 -1.95
CA GLY A 21 3.68 -1.93 -2.52
C GLY A 21 3.88 -2.45 -3.95
N VAL A 22 3.75 -3.76 -4.13
CA VAL A 22 3.96 -4.45 -5.42
C VAL A 22 2.66 -4.70 -6.19
N ARG A 23 1.50 -4.57 -5.53
CA ARG A 23 0.21 -4.83 -6.19
C ARG A 23 -0.02 -3.85 -7.33
N ALA A 24 -0.26 -4.39 -8.52
CA ALA A 24 -0.70 -3.62 -9.68
C ALA A 24 -2.19 -3.28 -9.57
N SER A 25 -2.57 -2.06 -9.95
CA SER A 25 -3.97 -1.67 -10.09
C SER A 25 -4.64 -2.42 -11.26
N GLU A 26 -5.96 -2.49 -11.25
CA GLU A 26 -6.72 -3.10 -12.36
C GLU A 26 -6.42 -2.41 -13.71
N VAL A 27 -6.18 -1.10 -13.70
CA VAL A 27 -5.81 -0.32 -14.88
C VAL A 27 -4.40 -0.65 -15.36
N GLU A 28 -3.43 -0.77 -14.45
CA GLU A 28 -2.06 -1.21 -14.78
C GLU A 28 -2.08 -2.62 -15.40
N LEU A 29 -2.86 -3.53 -14.82
CA LEU A 29 -3.03 -4.89 -15.37
C LEU A 29 -3.70 -4.90 -16.74
N ALA A 30 -4.74 -4.10 -16.94
CA ALA A 30 -5.43 -4.01 -18.24
C ALA A 30 -4.52 -3.41 -19.32
N ALA A 31 -3.76 -2.36 -18.99
CA ALA A 31 -2.80 -1.76 -19.89
C ALA A 31 -1.67 -2.74 -20.26
N ALA A 32 -1.12 -3.45 -19.27
CA ALA A 32 -0.10 -4.47 -19.52
C ALA A 32 -0.61 -5.62 -20.41
N LYS A 33 -1.85 -6.08 -20.19
CA LYS A 33 -2.50 -7.08 -21.05
C LYS A 33 -2.67 -6.58 -22.48
N GLN A 34 -3.11 -5.33 -22.67
CA GLN A 34 -3.26 -4.75 -24.00
C GLN A 34 -1.90 -4.65 -24.72
N MET A 35 -0.87 -4.16 -24.02
CA MET A 35 0.49 -4.10 -24.58
C MET A 35 1.01 -5.49 -24.96
N ALA A 36 0.74 -6.51 -24.16
CA ALA A 36 1.13 -7.89 -24.47
C ALA A 36 0.42 -8.41 -25.73
N MET A 37 -0.88 -8.17 -25.87
CA MET A 37 -1.64 -8.54 -27.08
C MET A 37 -1.12 -7.83 -28.34
N ASP A 38 -0.81 -6.54 -28.24
CA ASP A 38 -0.27 -5.76 -29.37
C ASP A 38 1.13 -6.27 -29.79
N LEU A 39 1.97 -6.70 -28.83
CA LEU A 39 3.27 -7.33 -29.13
C LEU A 39 3.12 -8.71 -29.77
N GLU A 40 2.16 -9.51 -29.33
CA GLU A 40 1.87 -10.82 -29.93
C GLU A 40 1.39 -10.68 -31.38
N GLU A 41 0.54 -9.69 -31.66
CA GLU A 41 0.07 -9.38 -33.02
C GLU A 41 1.21 -8.93 -33.94
N LEU A 42 2.15 -8.11 -33.43
CA LEU A 42 3.37 -7.74 -34.16
C LEU A 42 4.31 -8.94 -34.38
N GLY A 43 4.40 -9.84 -33.39
CA GLY A 43 5.18 -11.07 -33.49
C GLY A 43 4.63 -12.07 -34.51
N GLU A 44 3.31 -12.14 -34.67
CA GLU A 44 2.65 -12.93 -35.72
C GLU A 44 2.86 -12.34 -37.12
N GLN A 45 2.86 -11.01 -37.27
CA GLN A 45 3.22 -10.33 -38.52
C GLN A 45 4.67 -10.62 -38.95
N VAL A 46 5.61 -10.71 -37.99
CA VAL A 46 7.02 -11.06 -38.26
C VAL A 46 7.18 -12.54 -38.65
N LYS A 47 6.37 -13.45 -38.10
CA LYS A 47 6.36 -14.88 -38.52
C LYS A 47 5.89 -15.05 -39.97
N ASN A 48 5.01 -14.17 -40.45
CA ASN A 48 4.52 -14.20 -41.84
C ASN A 48 5.55 -13.67 -42.87
N THR A 49 6.53 -12.87 -42.44
CA THR A 49 7.62 -12.35 -43.29
C THR A 49 8.94 -13.12 -43.12
N THR A 50 9.13 -13.85 -42.02
CA THR A 50 10.42 -14.49 -41.69
C THR A 50 10.38 -16.02 -41.84
N GLN A 51 9.81 -16.53 -42.94
CA GLN A 51 10.09 -17.91 -43.39
C GLN A 51 11.42 -18.04 -44.17
N ARG A 52 12.21 -16.95 -44.32
CA ARG A 52 13.40 -16.95 -45.21
C ARG A 52 14.77 -16.61 -44.60
N TYR A 53 14.90 -16.22 -43.32
CA TYR A 53 16.22 -15.86 -42.75
C TYR A 53 16.46 -16.36 -41.32
N SER A 54 16.09 -17.60 -40.98
CA SER A 54 16.38 -18.19 -39.66
C SER A 54 17.76 -18.86 -39.55
N LYS A 55 18.80 -18.36 -40.25
CA LYS A 55 20.13 -19.02 -40.21
C LYS A 55 21.35 -18.11 -40.07
N LEU A 56 21.23 -16.84 -39.66
CA LEU A 56 22.43 -15.99 -39.56
C LEU A 56 22.58 -15.08 -38.33
N ALA A 57 21.64 -15.00 -37.40
CA ALA A 57 21.78 -14.11 -36.24
C ALA A 57 22.04 -14.86 -34.92
N SER A 58 22.69 -16.03 -34.95
CA SER A 58 23.33 -16.62 -33.78
C SER A 58 24.68 -15.93 -33.52
N LYS A 59 24.67 -14.61 -33.33
CA LYS A 59 25.83 -13.87 -32.84
C LYS A 59 25.39 -12.45 -32.49
N THR A 60 25.72 -12.02 -31.27
CA THR A 60 25.65 -10.64 -30.78
C THR A 60 24.33 -10.24 -30.12
N LEU A 61 24.13 -10.66 -28.87
CA LEU A 61 23.36 -9.92 -27.87
C LEU A 61 24.15 -9.95 -26.56
N SER A 62 25.03 -8.96 -26.43
CA SER A 62 25.68 -8.52 -25.20
C SER A 62 25.38 -7.03 -25.10
N ASP A 63 25.05 -6.61 -23.88
CA ASP A 63 24.72 -5.25 -23.38
C ASP A 63 23.25 -4.81 -23.38
N ASP A 64 22.77 -4.68 -22.13
CA ASP A 64 21.89 -3.66 -21.55
C ASP A 64 20.48 -3.48 -22.11
N PHE A 65 19.56 -4.31 -21.61
CA PHE A 65 18.21 -3.87 -21.25
C PHE A 65 17.56 -4.89 -20.28
N GLU A 66 17.58 -4.60 -18.98
CA GLU A 66 16.74 -5.32 -18.02
C GLU A 66 15.30 -4.83 -18.16
N LEU A 67 14.51 -5.54 -18.97
CA LEU A 67 13.06 -5.46 -18.92
C LEU A 67 12.63 -6.31 -17.71
N GLU A 68 12.41 -5.64 -16.58
CA GLU A 68 11.84 -6.28 -15.39
C GLU A 68 10.48 -6.89 -15.79
N THR A 69 10.51 -8.21 -15.95
CA THR A 69 9.36 -8.99 -16.40
C THR A 69 8.35 -8.94 -15.27
N VAL A 70 7.14 -8.44 -15.55
CA VAL A 70 5.99 -8.52 -14.64
C VAL A 70 5.84 -9.99 -14.25
N ILE A 71 6.31 -10.32 -13.04
CA ILE A 71 6.23 -11.67 -12.49
C ILE A 71 4.75 -11.90 -12.22
N THR A 72 4.05 -12.56 -13.15
CA THR A 72 2.85 -13.30 -12.82
C THR A 72 3.32 -14.52 -12.03
N ALA A 73 3.59 -14.33 -10.74
CA ALA A 73 3.86 -15.42 -9.83
C ALA A 73 2.55 -16.21 -9.70
N SER A 74 2.48 -17.31 -10.42
CA SER A 74 1.64 -18.44 -10.03
C SER A 74 2.36 -19.10 -8.86
N ASP A 75 2.15 -18.58 -7.65
CA ASP A 75 2.63 -19.25 -6.43
C ASP A 75 1.40 -19.63 -5.59
N ASP A 76 1.21 -20.95 -5.55
CA ASP A 76 0.06 -21.67 -5.02
C ASP A 76 0.25 -21.81 -3.49
N ASN A 77 0.20 -20.68 -2.77
CA ASN A 77 0.22 -20.68 -1.31
C ASN A 77 -0.96 -19.89 -0.76
N ASP A 78 -1.98 -20.65 -0.37
CA ASP A 78 -3.31 -20.28 0.12
C ASP A 78 -3.25 -19.54 1.47
N ARG A 79 -2.63 -18.37 1.52
CA ARG A 79 -2.91 -17.35 2.53
C ARG A 79 -4.05 -16.49 2.01
N LYS A 80 -5.28 -16.96 2.17
CA LYS A 80 -6.46 -16.09 2.11
C LYS A 80 -6.34 -15.01 3.20
N HIS A 81 -5.64 -13.93 2.89
CA HIS A 81 -5.95 -12.65 3.52
C HIS A 81 -7.40 -12.37 3.13
N THR A 82 -8.33 -12.61 4.06
CA THR A 82 -9.68 -12.06 3.97
C THR A 82 -9.50 -10.56 3.78
N GLY A 83 -9.71 -10.07 2.56
CA GLY A 83 -9.34 -8.71 2.18
C GLY A 83 -9.89 -7.71 3.19
N VAL A 84 -8.99 -6.99 3.86
CA VAL A 84 -9.38 -5.97 4.83
C VAL A 84 -9.90 -4.78 4.03
N LYS A 85 -11.17 -4.43 4.22
CA LYS A 85 -11.77 -3.29 3.51
C LYS A 85 -10.95 -2.02 3.80
N GLY A 86 -10.50 -1.33 2.75
CA GLY A 86 -9.65 -0.15 2.88
C GLY A 86 -8.15 -0.44 2.86
N PHE A 87 -7.74 -1.71 2.74
CA PHE A 87 -6.35 -2.12 2.72
C PHE A 87 -6.09 -3.23 1.69
N SER A 88 -5.34 -2.88 0.67
CA SER A 88 -5.00 -3.74 -0.46
C SER A 88 -3.49 -3.67 -0.75
N PHE A 89 -2.70 -3.41 0.30
CA PHE A 89 -1.26 -3.27 0.22
C PHE A 89 -0.58 -4.64 0.31
N GLU A 90 0.42 -4.85 -0.55
CA GLU A 90 1.22 -6.07 -0.58
C GLU A 90 2.68 -5.67 -0.75
N ASP A 91 3.50 -5.91 0.27
CA ASP A 91 4.96 -5.81 0.17
C ASP A 91 5.58 -6.55 1.35
N ASN A 92 6.27 -7.67 1.09
CA ASN A 92 6.88 -8.48 2.14
C ASN A 92 7.89 -7.70 2.99
N ARG A 93 8.46 -6.59 2.47
CA ARG A 93 9.40 -5.75 3.23
C ARG A 93 8.72 -4.98 4.35
N LEU A 94 7.43 -4.63 4.19
CA LEU A 94 6.69 -3.87 5.21
C LEU A 94 5.67 -4.69 6.01
N MET A 95 5.26 -5.86 5.50
CA MET A 95 4.30 -6.75 6.15
C MET A 95 4.96 -7.65 7.20
N ASP A 96 4.14 -8.25 8.07
CA ASP A 96 4.56 -9.29 9.02
C ASP A 96 5.80 -8.91 9.84
N GLU A 97 5.87 -7.66 10.32
CA GLU A 97 6.97 -7.12 11.13
C GLU A 97 8.32 -6.98 10.40
N ASN A 98 8.39 -7.31 9.11
CA ASN A 98 9.64 -7.27 8.36
C ASN A 98 10.21 -5.86 8.22
N TRP A 99 9.38 -4.81 8.37
CA TRP A 99 9.84 -3.43 8.33
C TRP A 99 10.87 -3.11 9.43
N LEU A 100 10.92 -3.89 10.52
CA LEU A 100 11.95 -3.78 11.56
C LEU A 100 13.35 -4.14 11.04
N ASN A 101 13.42 -4.97 10.00
CA ASN A 101 14.67 -5.43 9.39
C ASN A 101 15.13 -4.53 8.22
N GLU A 102 14.29 -3.59 7.79
CA GLU A 102 14.65 -2.63 6.75
C GLU A 102 15.73 -1.64 7.27
N PRO A 103 16.65 -1.20 6.41
CA PRO A 103 17.75 -0.32 6.81
C PRO A 103 17.30 1.05 7.34
N ASN A 104 16.10 1.49 6.95
CA ASN A 104 15.45 2.75 7.32
C ASN A 104 14.27 2.54 8.28
N SER A 105 14.35 1.54 9.17
CA SER A 105 13.27 1.18 10.09
C SER A 105 12.80 2.32 10.99
N ASP A 106 13.68 3.26 11.38
CA ASP A 106 13.30 4.47 12.13
C ASP A 106 12.40 5.41 11.33
N ASP A 107 12.69 5.62 10.03
CA ASP A 107 11.84 6.42 9.14
C ASP A 107 10.50 5.75 8.89
N ILE A 108 10.50 4.42 8.75
CA ILE A 108 9.28 3.61 8.59
C ILE A 108 8.42 3.66 9.85
N LEU A 109 9.02 3.52 11.04
CA LEU A 109 8.35 3.67 12.32
C LEU A 109 7.67 5.05 12.43
N MET A 110 8.41 6.11 12.09
CA MET A 110 7.87 7.47 12.11
C MET A 110 6.73 7.63 11.10
N PHE A 111 6.86 7.09 9.90
CA PHE A 111 5.83 7.12 8.87
C PHE A 111 4.52 6.48 9.36
N PHE A 112 4.58 5.27 9.93
CA PHE A 112 3.39 4.59 10.43
C PHE A 112 2.75 5.31 11.63
N ARG A 113 3.57 5.89 12.53
CA ARG A 113 3.05 6.75 13.61
C ARG A 113 2.33 7.98 13.09
N ILE A 114 2.89 8.66 12.08
CA ILE A 114 2.24 9.83 11.46
C ILE A 114 0.91 9.43 10.83
N LEU A 115 0.87 8.29 10.14
CA LEU A 115 -0.35 7.74 9.53
C LEU A 115 -1.45 7.51 10.59
N ALA A 116 -1.05 7.05 11.77
CA ALA A 116 -1.94 6.80 12.90
C ALA A 116 -2.35 8.05 13.69
N VAL A 117 -1.60 9.17 13.62
CA VAL A 117 -1.82 10.36 14.47
C VAL A 117 -2.43 11.54 13.70
N CYS A 118 -2.04 11.74 12.45
CA CYS A 118 -2.40 12.91 11.66
C CYS A 118 -3.74 12.70 10.93
N HIS A 119 -4.85 12.71 11.68
CA HIS A 119 -6.23 12.58 11.20
C HIS A 119 -7.22 13.26 12.16
N THR A 120 -8.50 13.38 11.78
CA THR A 120 -9.57 13.84 12.68
C THR A 120 -10.62 12.78 13.00
N ALA A 121 -10.46 11.58 12.44
CA ALA A 121 -11.35 10.44 12.65
C ALA A 121 -11.65 10.10 14.13
N ILE A 122 -12.81 9.49 14.32
CA ILE A 122 -13.34 8.99 15.59
C ILE A 122 -13.35 7.45 15.54
N PRO A 123 -12.80 6.76 16.56
CA PRO A 123 -12.86 5.31 16.62
C PRO A 123 -14.20 4.87 17.22
N GLU A 124 -14.82 3.90 16.58
CA GLU A 124 -16.02 3.21 17.07
C GLU A 124 -15.67 1.77 17.41
N VAL A 125 -15.86 1.39 18.66
CA VAL A 125 -15.61 0.02 19.10
C VAL A 125 -16.94 -0.71 19.14
N ASP A 126 -17.04 -1.75 18.32
CA ASP A 126 -18.17 -2.67 18.35
C ASP A 126 -18.09 -3.51 19.65
N GLU A 127 -19.08 -3.34 20.54
CA GLU A 127 -19.08 -3.95 21.88
C GLU A 127 -19.19 -5.49 21.84
N ASP A 128 -19.80 -6.04 20.79
CA ASP A 128 -20.04 -7.48 20.65
C ASP A 128 -18.83 -8.22 20.07
N THR A 129 -18.12 -7.58 19.13
CA THR A 129 -16.99 -8.17 18.41
C THR A 129 -15.63 -7.68 18.89
N GLY A 130 -15.59 -6.56 19.64
CA GLY A 130 -14.37 -5.87 20.02
C GLY A 130 -13.63 -5.22 18.83
N LYS A 131 -14.24 -5.17 17.65
CA LYS A 131 -13.61 -4.62 16.45
C LYS A 131 -13.72 -3.09 16.46
N CYS A 132 -12.58 -2.41 16.34
CA CYS A 132 -12.54 -0.98 16.10
C CYS A 132 -12.74 -0.65 14.61
N THR A 133 -13.77 0.13 14.31
CA THR A 133 -14.00 0.83 13.03
C THR A 133 -13.73 2.32 13.17
N TYR A 134 -13.63 3.05 12.06
CA TYR A 134 -13.29 4.47 12.07
C TYR A 134 -14.30 5.27 11.26
N GLU A 135 -14.82 6.34 11.86
CA GLU A 135 -15.62 7.35 11.18
C GLU A 135 -14.75 8.60 10.93
N ALA A 136 -14.75 9.10 9.70
CA ALA A 136 -13.99 10.28 9.31
C ALA A 136 -14.73 11.09 8.24
N GLU A 137 -14.34 12.36 8.08
CA GLU A 137 -14.91 13.26 7.06
C GLU A 137 -14.54 12.84 5.63
N SER A 138 -13.45 12.10 5.45
CA SER A 138 -12.99 11.56 4.17
C SER A 138 -12.72 10.05 4.26
N PRO A 139 -13.11 9.26 3.25
CA PRO A 139 -12.76 7.84 3.18
C PRO A 139 -11.23 7.61 3.07
N ASP A 140 -10.45 8.60 2.63
CA ASP A 140 -8.99 8.51 2.60
C ASP A 140 -8.39 8.39 4.02
N GLU A 141 -8.92 9.16 4.98
CA GLU A 141 -8.47 9.08 6.37
C GLU A 141 -8.75 7.70 6.96
N VAL A 142 -9.92 7.12 6.65
CA VAL A 142 -10.25 5.76 7.07
C VAL A 142 -9.28 4.75 6.47
N ALA A 143 -8.96 4.83 5.18
CA ALA A 143 -8.01 3.93 4.54
C ALA A 143 -6.60 4.03 5.17
N PHE A 144 -6.15 5.24 5.53
CA PHE A 144 -4.89 5.43 6.25
C PHE A 144 -4.90 4.81 7.64
N LEU A 145 -5.98 4.95 8.40
CA LEU A 145 -6.10 4.35 9.74
C LEU A 145 -6.20 2.82 9.70
N VAL A 146 -6.90 2.27 8.71
CA VAL A 146 -6.90 0.83 8.46
C VAL A 146 -5.49 0.37 8.13
N ALA A 147 -4.78 1.05 7.24
CA ALA A 147 -3.41 0.71 6.92
C ALA A 147 -2.49 0.78 8.15
N ALA A 148 -2.56 1.86 8.93
CA ALA A 148 -1.79 2.00 10.16
C ALA A 148 -2.03 0.83 11.12
N LYS A 149 -3.29 0.42 11.29
CA LYS A 149 -3.67 -0.75 12.11
C LYS A 149 -3.06 -2.06 11.57
N GLU A 150 -3.10 -2.30 10.26
CA GLU A 150 -2.48 -3.48 9.65
C GLU A 150 -0.93 -3.46 9.78
N PHE A 151 -0.31 -2.28 9.77
CA PHE A 151 1.10 -2.10 10.12
C PHE A 151 1.39 -2.16 11.64
N GLY A 152 0.38 -2.44 12.47
CA GLY A 152 0.52 -2.62 13.92
C GLY A 152 0.42 -1.35 14.76
N PHE A 153 -0.07 -0.26 14.20
CA PHE A 153 -0.28 1.04 14.87
C PHE A 153 -1.77 1.33 14.93
N GLU A 154 -2.45 0.75 15.91
CA GLU A 154 -3.91 0.83 16.02
C GLU A 154 -4.34 2.09 16.77
N PHE A 155 -5.11 2.94 16.11
CA PHE A 155 -5.76 4.08 16.75
C PHE A 155 -6.97 3.60 17.56
N THR A 156 -6.95 3.80 18.88
CA THR A 156 -7.97 3.22 19.78
C THR A 156 -8.89 4.25 20.41
N LYS A 157 -8.41 5.46 20.64
CA LYS A 157 -9.18 6.52 21.31
C LYS A 157 -8.71 7.90 20.92
N ARG A 158 -9.65 8.84 20.86
CA ARG A 158 -9.38 10.27 20.73
C ARG A 158 -10.07 11.07 21.81
N THR A 159 -9.39 12.11 22.28
CA THR A 159 -9.97 13.19 23.09
C THR A 159 -9.73 14.51 22.36
N GLN A 160 -10.23 15.62 22.90
CA GLN A 160 -10.04 16.94 22.30
C GLN A 160 -8.55 17.35 22.20
N SER A 161 -7.67 16.79 23.04
CA SER A 161 -6.25 17.18 23.11
C SER A 161 -5.28 16.02 23.00
N SER A 162 -5.74 14.80 22.74
CA SER A 162 -4.87 13.62 22.70
C SER A 162 -5.42 12.50 21.83
N VAL A 163 -4.52 11.77 21.19
CA VAL A 163 -4.76 10.58 20.39
C VAL A 163 -4.04 9.40 21.04
N PHE A 164 -4.71 8.26 21.15
CA PHE A 164 -4.19 7.05 21.79
C PHE A 164 -3.98 5.98 20.72
N ILE A 165 -2.75 5.49 20.63
CA ILE A 165 -2.31 4.46 19.67
C ILE A 165 -1.78 3.26 20.43
N THR A 166 -2.22 2.06 20.07
CA THR A 166 -1.64 0.80 20.52
C THR A 166 -0.64 0.32 19.47
N GLU A 167 0.65 0.34 19.81
CA GLU A 167 1.74 -0.17 18.97
C GLU A 167 1.97 -1.64 19.30
N ARG A 168 1.59 -2.53 18.38
CA ARG A 168 1.72 -3.99 18.56
C ARG A 168 3.17 -4.47 18.45
N PHE A 169 3.96 -3.76 17.67
CA PHE A 169 5.36 -4.11 17.38
C PHE A 169 6.29 -3.25 18.23
N SER A 170 6.53 -3.71 19.45
CA SER A 170 7.51 -3.15 20.37
C SER A 170 8.71 -4.09 20.49
N PRO A 171 9.94 -3.56 20.67
CA PRO A 171 11.13 -4.38 20.97
C PRO A 171 10.95 -5.31 22.19
N SER A 172 9.97 -5.02 23.07
CA SER A 172 9.64 -5.83 24.23
C SER A 172 8.76 -7.06 23.92
N GLY A 173 8.28 -7.24 22.69
CA GLY A 173 7.38 -8.34 22.30
C GLY A 173 5.96 -8.24 22.86
N HIS A 174 5.59 -7.09 23.41
CA HIS A 174 4.26 -6.83 23.98
C HIS A 174 3.70 -5.52 23.41
N PRO A 175 2.38 -5.42 23.18
CA PRO A 175 1.75 -4.18 22.76
C PRO A 175 2.02 -3.05 23.75
N VAL A 176 2.27 -1.85 23.23
CA VAL A 176 2.51 -0.64 24.02
C VAL A 176 1.48 0.40 23.66
N ASP A 177 0.73 0.87 24.67
CA ASP A 177 -0.18 2.00 24.51
C ASP A 177 0.58 3.32 24.63
N ARG A 178 0.39 4.20 23.65
CA ARG A 178 0.98 5.54 23.62
C ARG A 178 -0.10 6.61 23.54
N GLU A 179 0.09 7.64 24.34
CA GLU A 179 -0.70 8.87 24.29
C GLU A 179 0.10 9.96 23.58
N TYR A 180 -0.45 10.49 22.49
CA TYR A 180 0.08 11.63 21.76
C TYR A 180 -0.75 12.86 22.08
N LYS A 181 -0.14 13.86 22.72
CA LYS A 181 -0.80 15.13 23.01
C LYS A 181 -0.84 16.00 21.76
N ILE A 182 -2.04 16.35 21.30
CA ILE A 182 -2.27 17.27 20.19
C ILE A 182 -2.12 18.69 20.71
N LEU A 183 -1.09 19.39 20.22
CA LEU A 183 -0.82 20.77 20.63
C LEU A 183 -1.62 21.76 19.78
N ASN A 184 -1.70 21.52 18.47
CA ASN A 184 -2.47 22.33 17.54
C ASN A 184 -2.97 21.44 16.41
N LEU A 185 -4.21 21.62 16.01
CA LEU A 185 -4.77 20.97 14.83
C LEU A 185 -5.11 22.05 13.81
N LEU A 186 -4.62 21.87 12.59
CA LEU A 186 -4.89 22.74 11.46
C LEU A 186 -5.66 21.94 10.41
N ASP A 187 -6.98 22.06 10.45
CA ASP A 187 -7.91 21.27 9.63
C ASP A 187 -7.68 21.39 8.14
N PHE A 188 -8.05 20.32 7.43
CA PHE A 188 -8.06 20.34 5.98
C PHE A 188 -8.96 21.46 5.46
N THR A 189 -8.47 22.21 4.47
CA THR A 189 -9.32 23.11 3.68
C THR A 189 -8.95 22.97 2.22
N SER A 190 -9.93 23.16 1.33
CA SER A 190 -9.72 23.11 -0.12
C SER A 190 -8.64 24.10 -0.61
N LYS A 191 -8.50 25.25 0.07
CA LYS A 191 -7.44 26.23 -0.20
C LYS A 191 -6.05 25.74 0.20
N ARG A 192 -5.93 25.05 1.35
CA ARG A 192 -4.64 24.55 1.86
C ARG A 192 -4.22 23.24 1.20
N LYS A 193 -5.17 22.39 0.81
CA LYS A 193 -4.96 21.03 0.29
C LYS A 193 -4.08 20.15 1.22
N ARG A 194 -4.03 20.47 2.51
CA ARG A 194 -3.27 19.76 3.54
C ARG A 194 -3.90 19.96 4.91
N MET A 195 -3.77 18.95 5.76
CA MET A 195 -4.04 19.00 7.19
C MET A 195 -2.72 18.84 7.96
N SER A 196 -2.65 19.32 9.19
CA SER A 196 -1.46 19.21 10.04
C SER A 196 -1.90 19.13 11.50
N ALA A 197 -1.25 18.27 12.29
CA ALA A 197 -1.49 18.05 13.71
C ALA A 197 -0.17 18.12 14.50
#